data_AF-A0A314XY80-F1
#
_entry.id   AF-A0A314XY80-F1
#
_cell.length_a   1.000
_cell.length_b   1.000
_cell.length_c   1.000
_cell.angle_alpha   90.00
_cell.angle_beta   90.00
_cell.angle_gamma   90.00
#
_symmetry.space_group_name_H-M   'P 1'
#
loop_
_entity.id
_entity.type
_entity.pdbx_description
1 polymer ?
#
loop_
_entity_poly.entity_id
_entity_poly.type
_entity_poly.pdbx_seq_one_letter_code
_entity_poly.pdbx_strand_id
1 'polypeptide(L)'
;MRIDADGIFRLYSHDLKKNATWSIEWVSSKDKCVPKGLCGLNSYCVSIDLQPDCRRLPGFESVNQGNQTSGCERNFVADTNRNENFTYTMEELESTTWEDVSYMSLRLSDKDDCIQGSAGW
;
A
#
# COMPACT_ATOMS: atom_id res chain seq x y z
N MET A 1 -14.57 8.44 21.36
CA MET A 1 -13.94 7.66 20.28
C MET A 1 -13.63 8.60 19.13
N ARG A 2 -12.52 8.39 18.41
CA ARG A 2 -12.20 9.15 17.18
C ARG A 2 -11.14 8.41 16.36
N ILE A 3 -10.97 8.84 15.11
CA ILE A 3 -9.81 8.50 14.29
C ILE A 3 -8.77 9.60 14.55
N ASP A 4 -7.56 9.21 14.95
CA ASP A 4 -6.46 10.17 15.14
C ASP A 4 -5.78 10.51 13.81
N ALA A 5 -4.81 11.44 13.86
CA ALA A 5 -4.04 11.88 12.69
C ALA A 5 -3.27 10.73 11.99
N ASP A 6 -3.00 9.62 12.67
CA ASP A 6 -2.39 8.43 12.09
C ASP A 6 -3.41 7.48 11.43
N GLY A 7 -4.68 7.88 11.32
CA GLY A 7 -5.72 7.07 10.68
C GLY A 7 -6.22 5.89 11.51
N ILE A 8 -5.72 5.71 12.75
CA ILE A 8 -6.14 4.63 13.63
C ILE A 8 -7.34 5.08 14.48
N PHE A 9 -8.38 4.25 14.47
CA PHE A 9 -9.56 4.46 15.31
C PHE A 9 -9.29 4.02 16.75
N ARG A 10 -9.55 4.92 17.71
CA ARG A 10 -9.29 4.73 19.15
C ARG A 10 -10.50 5.06 20.01
N LEU A 11 -10.70 4.24 21.05
CA LEU A 11 -11.61 4.51 22.14
C LEU A 11 -10.82 5.11 23.31
N TYR A 12 -11.33 6.20 23.86
CA TYR A 12 -10.74 6.87 25.01
C TYR A 12 -11.72 6.90 26.17
N SER A 13 -11.18 6.85 27.39
CA SER A 13 -11.90 7.25 28.59
C SER A 13 -11.31 8.54 29.15
N HIS A 14 -12.14 9.29 29.88
CA HIS A 14 -11.76 10.54 30.52
C HIS A 14 -12.25 10.51 31.96
N ASP A 15 -11.34 10.68 32.92
CA ASP A 15 -11.71 10.88 34.32
C ASP A 15 -12.33 12.29 34.46
N LEU A 16 -13.36 12.47 35.27
CA LEU A 16 -14.02 13.76 35.47
C LEU A 16 -13.38 14.60 36.58
N LYS A 17 -12.31 14.11 37.22
CA LYS A 17 -11.54 14.87 38.21
C LYS A 17 -10.82 16.07 37.57
N LYS A 18 -10.59 17.13 38.37
CA LYS A 18 -9.79 18.29 37.93
C LYS A 18 -8.39 17.83 37.49
N ASN A 19 -7.98 18.22 36.27
CA ASN A 19 -6.74 17.84 35.59
C ASN A 19 -6.68 16.41 35.02
N ALA A 20 -7.81 15.80 34.67
CA ALA A 20 -7.81 14.48 34.09
C ALA A 20 -7.27 14.42 32.65
N THR A 21 -6.37 13.47 32.43
CA THR A 21 -5.83 13.08 31.12
C THR A 21 -6.74 12.04 30.46
N TRP A 22 -6.78 12.03 29.13
CA TRP A 22 -7.44 10.97 28.37
C TRP A 22 -6.58 9.70 28.40
N SER A 23 -7.17 8.54 28.70
CA SER A 23 -6.53 7.23 28.51
C SER A 23 -7.10 6.53 27.29
N ILE A 24 -6.25 5.76 26.60
CA ILE A 24 -6.67 4.91 25.48
C ILE A 24 -7.13 3.57 26.08
N GLU A 25 -8.42 3.25 25.90
CA GLU A 25 -8.99 1.98 26.37
C GLU A 25 -8.86 0.88 25.31
N TRP A 26 -8.91 1.26 24.03
CA TRP A 26 -8.85 0.30 22.93
C TRP A 26 -8.38 0.95 21.62
N VAL A 27 -7.70 0.15 20.80
CA VAL A 27 -7.20 0.53 19.46
C VAL A 27 -7.66 -0.48 18.42
N SER A 28 -8.08 0.02 17.25
CA SER A 28 -8.49 -0.83 16.12
C SER A 28 -7.36 -1.63 15.51
N SER A 29 -6.15 -1.08 15.48
CA SER A 29 -4.94 -1.78 15.05
C SER A 29 -3.70 -1.17 15.71
N LYS A 30 -2.68 -2.01 15.95
CA LYS A 30 -1.31 -1.57 16.27
C LYS A 30 -0.44 -1.44 15.03
N ASP A 31 -0.84 -2.11 13.95
CA ASP A 31 -0.18 -1.98 12.66
C ASP A 31 -0.60 -0.66 12.02
N LYS A 32 0.39 0.22 11.88
CA LYS A 32 0.24 1.53 11.28
C LYS A 32 0.13 1.50 9.77
N CYS A 33 0.23 0.35 9.11
CA CYS A 33 -0.05 0.18 7.68
C CYS A 33 -1.52 -0.10 7.36
N VAL A 34 -2.37 -0.34 8.37
CA VAL A 34 -3.82 -0.54 8.18
C VAL A 34 -4.55 0.66 7.59
N PRO A 35 -4.25 1.93 7.98
CA PRO A 35 -4.85 3.10 7.35
C PRO A 35 -4.49 3.20 5.86
N LYS A 36 -5.51 3.36 5.02
CA LYS A 36 -5.33 3.50 3.57
C LYS A 36 -4.76 4.87 3.20
N GLY A 37 -4.02 4.92 2.11
CA GLY A 37 -3.47 6.16 1.54
C GLY A 37 -2.22 6.71 2.23
N LEU A 38 -1.61 5.95 3.15
CA LEU A 38 -0.32 6.31 3.77
C LEU A 38 0.82 6.32 2.75
N CYS A 39 0.84 5.32 1.88
CA CYS A 39 1.82 5.19 0.80
C CYS A 39 1.17 5.58 -0.53
N GLY A 40 1.92 6.31 -1.35
CA GLY A 40 1.43 6.72 -2.66
C GLY A 40 1.33 5.56 -3.66
N LEU A 41 0.81 5.86 -4.85
CA LEU A 41 0.63 4.87 -5.92
C LEU A 41 1.94 4.12 -6.25
N ASN A 42 1.84 2.83 -6.61
CA ASN A 42 2.96 1.95 -6.95
C ASN A 42 3.98 1.75 -5.81
N SER A 43 3.54 1.90 -4.57
CA SER A 43 4.30 1.58 -3.36
C SER A 43 3.42 0.80 -2.38
N TYR A 44 4.05 0.06 -1.47
CA TYR A 44 3.38 -0.73 -0.45
C TYR A 44 3.90 -0.35 0.94
N CYS A 45 3.06 -0.50 1.95
CA CYS A 45 3.42 -0.19 3.33
C CYS A 45 4.03 -1.41 4.03
N VAL A 46 5.10 -1.19 4.78
CA VAL A 46 5.66 -2.15 5.71
C VAL A 46 5.74 -1.56 7.10
N SER A 47 5.53 -2.37 8.14
CA SER A 47 5.72 -1.94 9.52
C SER A 47 7.15 -2.29 9.97
N ILE A 48 7.98 -1.27 10.20
CA ILE A 48 9.33 -1.40 10.75
C ILE A 48 9.32 -0.74 12.12
N ASP A 49 9.60 -1.50 13.18
CA ASP A 49 9.63 -1.00 14.57
C ASP A 49 8.36 -0.22 14.97
N LEU A 50 7.18 -0.72 14.55
CA LEU A 50 5.87 -0.09 14.77
C LEU A 50 5.69 1.27 14.10
N GLN A 51 6.52 1.59 13.10
CA GLN A 51 6.37 2.75 12.23
C GLN A 51 6.07 2.28 10.80
N PRO A 52 5.17 2.97 10.09
CA PRO A 52 4.93 2.69 8.69
C PRO A 52 6.13 3.19 7.88
N ASP A 53 6.56 2.39 6.92
CA ASP A 53 7.51 2.78 5.89
C ASP A 53 6.96 2.38 4.52
N CYS A 54 7.17 3.24 3.52
CA CYS A 54 6.66 3.03 2.18
C CYS A 54 7.77 2.52 1.27
N ARG A 55 7.64 1.28 0.82
CA ARG A 55 8.56 0.64 -0.11
C ARG A 55 8.02 0.65 -1.52
N ARG A 56 8.92 0.85 -2.47
CA ARG A 56 8.59 0.91 -3.90
C ARG A 56 8.42 -0.50 -4.45
N LEU A 57 7.50 -0.66 -5.39
CA LEU A 57 7.44 -1.89 -6.18
C LEU A 57 8.71 -2.03 -7.04
N PRO A 58 9.14 -3.27 -7.39
CA PRO A 58 10.24 -3.47 -8.32
C PRO A 58 9.98 -2.80 -9.67
N GLY A 59 11.00 -2.15 -10.24
CA GLY A 59 10.86 -1.37 -11.49
C GLY A 59 10.22 0.02 -11.31
N PHE A 60 10.06 0.50 -10.07
CA PHE A 60 9.52 1.82 -9.78
C PHE A 60 10.47 2.71 -8.97
N GLU A 61 10.48 3.99 -9.32
CA GLU A 61 11.27 5.05 -8.70
C GLU A 61 10.38 6.14 -8.11
N SER A 62 10.87 6.79 -7.05
CA SER A 62 10.09 7.82 -6.35
C SER A 62 9.89 9.04 -7.23
N VAL A 63 8.64 9.49 -7.38
CA VAL A 63 8.32 10.73 -8.11
C VAL A 63 8.94 11.94 -7.42
N ASN A 64 8.90 11.96 -6.08
CA ASN A 64 9.50 13.02 -5.27
C ASN A 64 10.22 12.41 -4.07
N GLN A 65 11.55 12.55 -4.04
CA GLN A 65 12.37 12.06 -2.94
C GLN A 65 11.96 12.72 -1.62
N GLY A 66 11.72 11.91 -0.59
CA GLY A 66 11.29 12.38 0.73
C GLY A 66 9.78 12.62 0.87
N ASN A 67 8.99 12.55 -0.21
CA ASN A 67 7.53 12.55 -0.12
C ASN A 67 6.94 11.17 -0.46
N GLN A 68 6.73 10.35 0.55
CA GLN A 68 6.19 8.99 0.40
C GLN A 68 4.75 8.96 -0.16
N THR A 69 4.00 10.06 -0.01
CA THR A 69 2.62 10.15 -0.53
C THR A 69 2.56 10.46 -2.02
N SER A 70 3.66 10.95 -2.62
CA SER A 70 3.75 11.19 -4.07
C SER A 70 3.78 9.89 -4.89
N GLY A 71 4.03 8.75 -4.24
CA GLY A 71 4.09 7.47 -4.93
C GLY A 71 5.32 7.33 -5.83
N CYS A 72 5.23 6.39 -6.76
CA CYS A 72 6.32 6.00 -7.63
C CYS A 72 5.87 5.90 -9.09
N GLU A 73 6.81 6.15 -9.98
CA GLU A 73 6.64 6.00 -11.43
C GLU A 73 7.54 4.89 -11.96
N ARG A 74 7.18 4.34 -13.12
CA ARG A 74 7.96 3.28 -13.77
C ARG A 74 9.31 3.86 -14.17
N ASN A 75 10.38 3.12 -13.89
CA ASN A 75 11.72 3.48 -14.39
C ASN A 75 12.01 2.89 -15.78
N PHE A 76 10.99 2.33 -16.44
CA PHE A 76 11.06 1.76 -17.77
C PHE A 76 9.96 2.35 -18.67
N VAL A 77 10.24 2.42 -19.97
CA VAL A 77 9.26 2.85 -20.96
C VAL A 77 8.26 1.72 -21.17
N ALA A 78 6.99 1.99 -20.90
CA ALA A 78 5.90 1.11 -21.30
C ALA A 78 5.53 1.46 -22.74
N ASP A 79 6.05 0.71 -23.70
CA ASP A 79 5.66 0.93 -25.09
C ASP A 79 4.23 0.41 -25.33
N THR A 80 3.48 1.17 -26.12
CA THR A 80 2.13 0.83 -26.58
C THR A 80 2.15 0.26 -28.00
N ASN A 81 3.31 0.27 -28.65
CA ASN A 81 3.51 -0.26 -30.00
C ASN A 81 3.79 -1.76 -29.96
N ARG A 82 2.86 -2.56 -30.50
CA ARG A 82 2.93 -4.03 -30.62
C ARG A 82 4.05 -4.56 -31.53
N ASN A 83 4.90 -3.70 -32.06
CA ASN A 83 5.89 -4.06 -33.08
C ASN A 83 7.27 -4.40 -32.49
N GLU A 84 7.48 -4.18 -31.20
CA GLU A 84 8.70 -4.57 -30.50
C GLU A 84 8.38 -5.65 -29.45
N ASN A 85 9.18 -6.73 -29.44
CA ASN A 85 9.10 -7.80 -28.45
C ASN A 85 9.60 -7.27 -27.11
N PHE A 86 8.76 -6.54 -26.38
CA PHE A 86 9.05 -6.18 -25.00
C PHE A 86 8.84 -7.40 -24.10
N THR A 87 9.89 -7.79 -23.39
CA THR A 87 9.80 -8.77 -22.32
C THR A 87 9.35 -8.05 -21.05
N TYR A 88 8.09 -8.20 -20.68
CA TYR A 88 7.61 -7.78 -19.37
C TYR A 88 8.05 -8.82 -18.34
N THR A 89 8.92 -8.41 -17.41
CA THR A 89 9.27 -9.23 -16.25
C THR A 89 8.24 -8.98 -15.17
N MET A 90 7.51 -10.03 -14.77
CA MET A 90 6.68 -9.98 -13.57
C MET A 90 7.48 -10.53 -12.40
N GLU A 91 7.58 -9.74 -11.33
CA GLU A 91 8.25 -10.13 -10.10
C GLU A 91 7.20 -10.35 -9.00
N GLU A 92 7.33 -11.49 -8.32
CA GLU A 92 6.47 -11.81 -7.19
C GLU A 92 6.89 -10.99 -5.96
N LEU A 93 5.90 -10.38 -5.31
CA LEU A 93 6.10 -9.67 -4.06
C LEU A 93 5.56 -10.54 -2.92
N GLU A 94 6.46 -11.19 -2.19
CA GLU A 94 6.10 -12.06 -1.08
C GLU A 94 5.46 -11.28 0.08
N SER A 95 4.64 -11.97 0.87
CA SER A 95 4.06 -11.46 2.13
C SER A 95 3.32 -10.12 2.01
N THR A 96 2.71 -9.84 0.86
CA THR A 96 1.96 -8.61 0.61
C THR A 96 0.47 -8.88 0.46
N THR A 97 -0.35 -8.04 1.08
CA THR A 97 -1.80 -8.01 0.88
C THR A 97 -2.14 -6.90 -0.11
N TRP A 98 -2.69 -7.28 -1.27
CA TRP A 98 -3.17 -6.30 -2.25
C TRP A 98 -4.47 -5.66 -1.78
N GLU A 99 -4.60 -4.35 -1.97
CA GLU A 99 -5.88 -3.69 -1.74
C GLU A 99 -6.92 -4.20 -2.73
N ASP A 100 -8.15 -4.41 -2.25
CA ASP A 100 -9.29 -4.65 -3.12
C ASP A 100 -9.55 -3.37 -3.95
N VAL A 101 -9.20 -3.41 -5.22
CA VAL A 101 -9.36 -2.29 -6.15
C VAL A 101 -10.49 -2.58 -7.13
N SER A 102 -11.36 -1.60 -7.34
CA SER A 102 -12.58 -1.76 -8.15
C SER A 102 -12.33 -2.14 -9.61
N TYR A 103 -11.10 -1.97 -10.10
CA TYR A 103 -10.69 -2.34 -11.45
C TYR A 103 -10.06 -3.75 -11.54
N MET A 104 -9.94 -4.47 -10.42
CA MET A 104 -9.43 -5.85 -10.42
C MET A 104 -10.48 -6.79 -11.04
N SER A 105 -10.20 -7.29 -12.24
CA SER A 105 -11.02 -8.32 -12.88
C SER A 105 -10.54 -9.71 -12.45
N LEU A 106 -11.25 -10.34 -11.51
CA LEU A 106 -10.97 -11.68 -10.97
C LEU A 106 -11.27 -12.82 -11.98
N ARG A 107 -10.72 -12.76 -13.19
CA ARG A 107 -11.00 -13.76 -14.24
C ARG A 107 -10.02 -14.93 -14.28
N LEU A 108 -8.91 -14.87 -13.56
CA LEU A 108 -7.87 -15.91 -13.59
C LEU A 108 -7.64 -16.38 -12.16
N SER A 109 -7.83 -17.68 -11.93
CA SER A 109 -7.72 -18.30 -10.61
C SER A 109 -6.32 -18.82 -10.32
N ASP A 110 -5.52 -19.06 -11.36
CA ASP A 110 -4.20 -19.67 -11.28
C ASP A 110 -3.08 -18.69 -11.67
N LYS A 111 -1.95 -18.78 -10.97
CA LYS A 111 -0.79 -17.90 -11.13
C LYS A 111 -0.20 -17.99 -12.53
N ASP A 112 -0.06 -19.21 -13.06
CA ASP A 112 0.53 -19.44 -14.38
C ASP A 112 -0.37 -18.89 -15.50
N ASP A 113 -1.69 -19.03 -15.36
CA ASP A 113 -2.67 -18.46 -16.29
C ASP A 113 -2.63 -16.92 -16.27
N CYS A 114 -2.42 -16.31 -15.09
CA CYS A 114 -2.23 -14.86 -14.96
C CYS A 114 -0.96 -14.40 -15.68
N ILE A 115 0.14 -15.13 -15.52
CA ILE A 115 1.41 -14.85 -16.21
C ILE A 115 1.23 -14.93 -17.72
N GLN A 116 0.61 -16.00 -18.22
CA GLN A 116 0.42 -16.21 -19.64
C GLN A 116 -0.58 -15.23 -20.26
N GLY A 117 -1.65 -14.87 -19.53
CA GLY A 117 -2.65 -13.89 -19.94
C GLY A 117 -2.07 -12.48 -20.09
N SER A 118 -1.10 -12.11 -19.26
CA SER A 118 -0.41 -10.81 -19.34
C SER A 118 0.52 -10.69 -20.56
N ALA A 119 1.04 -11.80 -21.08
CA ALA A 119 1.88 -11.86 -22.28
C ALA A 119 1.07 -11.85 -23.60
N GLY A 120 -0.26 -11.87 -23.52
CA GLY A 120 -1.17 -11.98 -24.67
C GLY A 120 -1.83 -10.68 -25.14
N TRP A 121 -1.48 -9.52 -24.57
CA TRP A 121 -2.09 -8.20 -24.89
C TRP A 121 -1.18 -7.26 -25.67
#